data_AF-A0A6M5G8N5-F1
#
_entry.id   AF-A0A6M5G8N5-F1
#
_cell.length_a   1.000
_cell.length_b   1.000
_cell.length_c   1.000
_cell.angle_alpha   90.00
_cell.angle_beta   90.00
_cell.angle_gamma   90.00
#
_symmetry.space_group_name_H-M   'P 1'
#
loop_
_entity.id
_entity.type
_entity.pdbx_description
1 polymer ?
#
loop_
_entity_poly.entity_id
_entity_poly.type
_entity_poly.pdbx_seq_one_letter_code
_entity_poly.pdbx_strand_id
1 'polypeptide(L)'
;MDEFQSMVEETKALVQKEIKNKDNVPDFILEKQLYLILEELDKMERIRDIHLFHPYYPKGIADSWDYSNPLAIRLLELLESYRELQ
;
A
#
# COMPACT_ATOMS: atom_id res chain seq x y z
N MET A 1 13.17 6.80 -14.16
CA MET A 1 12.35 5.96 -13.27
C MET A 1 10.91 6.24 -13.65
N ASP A 2 10.11 5.20 -13.83
CA ASP A 2 8.69 5.34 -14.16
C ASP A 2 7.93 5.93 -12.95
N GLU A 3 6.92 6.76 -13.19
CA GLU A 3 6.18 7.48 -12.13
C GLU A 3 5.55 6.49 -11.14
N PHE A 4 4.91 5.45 -11.67
CA PHE A 4 4.35 4.37 -10.87
C PHE A 4 5.40 3.66 -10.00
N GLN A 5 6.59 3.39 -10.57
CA GLN A 5 7.67 2.77 -9.82
C GLN A 5 8.14 3.64 -8.65
N SER A 6 8.31 4.95 -8.88
CA SER A 6 8.64 5.91 -7.81
C SER A 6 7.56 5.90 -6.73
N MET A 7 6.29 5.87 -7.12
CA MET A 7 5.19 5.82 -6.15
C MET A 7 5.21 4.54 -5.30
N VAL A 8 5.52 3.39 -5.90
CA VAL A 8 5.68 2.12 -5.18
C VAL A 8 6.85 2.19 -4.19
N GLU A 9 8.02 2.63 -4.62
CA GLU A 9 9.22 2.72 -3.78
C GLU A 9 8.99 3.64 -2.56
N GLU A 10 8.42 4.81 -2.79
CA GLU A 10 8.06 5.76 -1.74
C GLU A 10 7.03 5.16 -0.76
N THR A 11 6.02 4.44 -1.27
CA THR A 11 5.00 3.81 -0.44
C THR A 11 5.60 2.67 0.40
N LYS A 12 6.49 1.85 -0.17
CA LYS A 12 7.23 0.82 0.58
C LYS A 12 8.04 1.44 1.71
N ALA A 13 8.72 2.56 1.46
CA ALA A 13 9.49 3.26 2.49
C ALA A 13 8.61 3.76 3.64
N LEU A 14 7.41 4.26 3.35
CA LEU A 14 6.43 4.67 4.36
C LEU A 14 5.95 3.47 5.20
N VAL A 15 5.56 2.37 4.56
CA VAL A 15 5.13 1.15 5.26
C VAL A 15 6.24 0.61 6.16
N GLN A 16 7.49 0.59 5.67
CA GLN A 16 8.65 0.19 6.47
C GLN A 16 8.90 1.12 7.66
N LYS A 17 8.63 2.42 7.52
CA LYS A 17 8.73 3.39 8.62
C LYS A 17 7.69 3.11 9.70
N GLU A 18 6.44 2.80 9.32
CA GLU A 18 5.39 2.39 10.27
C GLU A 18 5.79 1.11 11.01
N ILE A 19 6.30 0.09 10.29
CA ILE A 19 6.77 -1.16 10.90
C ILE A 19 7.92 -0.91 11.91
N LYS A 20 8.82 0.03 11.63
CA LYS A 20 9.93 0.38 12.53
C LYS A 20 9.46 1.18 13.75
N ASN A 21 8.41 2.00 13.60
CA ASN A 21 7.87 2.86 14.64
C ASN A 21 6.64 2.24 15.31
N LYS A 22 6.72 0.97 15.72
CA LYS A 22 5.58 0.19 16.24
C LYS A 22 4.80 0.87 17.35
N ASP A 23 5.47 1.65 18.19
CA ASP A 23 4.86 2.35 19.32
C ASP A 23 3.95 3.52 18.89
N ASN A 24 4.04 3.96 17.63
CA ASN A 24 3.25 5.06 17.07
C ASN A 24 2.29 4.62 15.96
N VAL A 25 2.24 3.33 15.63
CA VAL A 25 1.27 2.81 14.67
C VAL A 25 -0.12 2.86 15.33
N PRO A 26 -1.12 3.46 14.68
CA PRO A 26 -2.47 3.50 15.25
C PRO A 26 -3.00 2.09 15.53
N ASP A 27 -3.71 1.90 16.65
CA ASP A 27 -4.21 0.59 17.10
C ASP A 27 -5.11 -0.13 16.08
N PHE A 28 -5.70 0.62 15.15
CA PHE A 28 -6.56 0.10 14.08
C PHE A 28 -5.77 -0.53 12.91
N ILE A 29 -4.46 -0.29 12.84
CA ILE A 29 -3.55 -0.89 11.85
C ILE A 29 -2.83 -2.07 12.50
N LEU A 30 -3.07 -3.27 11.99
CA LEU A 30 -2.36 -4.46 12.48
C LEU A 30 -1.00 -4.59 11.79
N GLU A 31 0.05 -4.90 12.55
CA GLU A 31 1.41 -5.10 12.01
C GLU A 31 1.41 -6.11 10.84
N LYS A 32 0.62 -7.19 10.94
CA LYS A 32 0.49 -8.18 9.86
C LYS A 32 -0.03 -7.57 8.55
N GLN A 33 -0.91 -6.56 8.61
CA GLN A 33 -1.42 -5.88 7.42
C GLN A 33 -0.29 -5.13 6.72
N LEU A 34 0.62 -4.49 7.48
CA LEU A 34 1.76 -3.77 6.92
C LEU A 34 2.74 -4.68 6.17
N TYR A 35 3.04 -5.88 6.70
CA TYR A 35 3.87 -6.84 5.96
C TYR A 35 3.18 -7.38 4.71
N LEU A 36 1.88 -7.70 4.79
CA LEU A 36 1.12 -8.12 3.61
C LEU A 36 1.11 -7.03 2.54
N ILE A 37 0.94 -5.76 2.94
CA ILE A 37 1.02 -4.62 2.02
C ILE A 37 2.38 -4.60 1.31
N LEU A 38 3.51 -4.80 2.00
CA LEU A 38 4.82 -4.83 1.34
C LEU A 38 4.90 -5.92 0.25
N GLU A 39 4.42 -7.12 0.54
CA GLU A 39 4.40 -8.21 -0.44
C GLU A 39 3.48 -7.90 -1.63
N GLU A 40 2.37 -7.22 -1.40
CA GLU A 40 1.45 -6.78 -2.46
C GLU A 40 2.06 -5.69 -3.33
N LEU A 41 2.77 -4.73 -2.74
CA LEU A 41 3.50 -3.69 -3.47
C LEU A 41 4.60 -4.28 -4.37
N ASP A 42 5.32 -5.30 -3.90
CA ASP A 42 6.28 -6.04 -4.74
C ASP A 42 5.60 -6.73 -5.93
N LYS A 43 4.41 -7.33 -5.71
CA LYS A 43 3.64 -7.95 -6.79
C LYS A 43 3.11 -6.94 -7.78
N MET A 44 2.61 -5.79 -7.33
CA MET A 44 2.14 -4.70 -8.19
C MET A 44 3.27 -4.19 -9.09
N GLU A 45 4.45 -3.93 -8.53
CA GLU A 45 5.61 -3.47 -9.30
C GLU A 45 6.07 -4.47 -10.36
N ARG A 46 5.97 -5.78 -10.06
CA ARG A 46 6.36 -6.85 -10.97
C ARG A 46 5.32 -7.15 -12.05
N ILE A 47 4.04 -7.11 -11.71
CA ILE A 47 2.94 -7.55 -12.59
C ILE A 47 2.43 -6.39 -13.45
N ARG A 48 2.29 -5.18 -12.87
CA ARG A 48 1.89 -3.95 -13.57
C ARG A 48 0.61 -4.08 -14.41
N ASP A 49 -0.30 -4.95 -13.97
CA ASP A 49 -1.56 -5.23 -14.66
C ASP A 49 -2.63 -5.60 -13.63
N ILE A 50 -3.63 -4.73 -13.50
CA ILE A 50 -4.76 -4.90 -12.58
C ILE A 50 -5.64 -6.12 -12.93
N HIS A 51 -5.64 -6.58 -14.18
CA HIS A 51 -6.37 -7.77 -14.59
C HIS A 51 -5.66 -9.07 -14.19
N LEU A 52 -4.33 -9.02 -14.01
CA LEU A 52 -3.53 -10.17 -13.57
C LEU A 52 -3.35 -10.22 -12.05
N PHE A 53 -3.34 -9.07 -11.38
CA PHE A 53 -3.21 -8.99 -9.93
C PHE A 53 -4.02 -7.84 -9.35
N HIS A 54 -4.89 -8.17 -8.39
CA HIS A 54 -5.65 -7.20 -7.60
C HIS A 54 -5.15 -7.25 -6.16
N PRO A 55 -4.56 -6.16 -5.62
CA PRO A 55 -4.10 -6.15 -4.23
C PRO A 55 -5.28 -6.22 -3.26
N TYR A 56 -5.08 -6.85 -2.10
CA TYR A 56 -6.09 -7.02 -1.07
C TYR A 56 -6.13 -5.88 -0.06
N TYR A 57 -5.03 -5.11 0.09
CA TYR A 57 -4.97 -4.00 1.03
C TYR A 57 -6.14 -3.00 0.97
N PRO A 58 -6.81 -2.70 -0.17
CA PRO A 58 -7.95 -1.78 -0.17
C PRO A 58 -9.10 -2.27 0.71
N LYS A 59 -9.32 -3.59 0.76
CA LYS A 59 -10.31 -4.19 1.66
C LYS A 59 -9.89 -4.10 3.12
N GLY A 60 -8.61 -4.36 3.41
CA GLY A 60 -8.06 -4.20 4.76
C GLY A 60 -8.24 -2.77 5.30
N ILE A 61 -8.01 -1.78 4.44
CA ILE A 61 -8.27 -0.36 4.75
C ILE A 61 -9.75 -0.15 5.01
N ALA A 62 -10.63 -0.59 4.11
CA ALA A 62 -12.06 -0.35 4.23
C ALA A 62 -12.70 -1.00 5.47
N ASP A 63 -12.21 -2.17 5.88
CA ASP A 63 -12.75 -2.91 7.00
C ASP A 63 -12.31 -2.33 8.36
N SER A 64 -11.15 -1.68 8.43
CA SER A 64 -10.49 -1.42 9.72
C SER A 64 -9.70 -0.13 9.86
N TRP A 65 -9.38 0.59 8.79
CA TRP A 65 -8.50 1.77 8.88
C TRP A 65 -9.28 3.09 8.85
N ASP A 66 -8.68 4.13 9.42
CA ASP A 66 -9.12 5.51 9.24
C ASP A 66 -8.73 6.00 7.82
N TYR A 67 -9.71 6.41 7.03
CA TYR A 67 -9.49 6.94 5.67
C TYR A 67 -8.74 8.28 5.66
N SER A 68 -8.66 8.99 6.78
CA SER A 68 -7.84 10.18 6.93
C SER A 68 -6.36 9.86 7.23
N ASN A 69 -6.03 8.59 7.48
CA ASN A 69 -4.66 8.17 7.71
C ASN A 69 -3.79 8.41 6.46
N PRO A 70 -2.62 9.07 6.59
CA PRO A 70 -1.77 9.38 5.44
C PRO A 70 -1.31 8.16 4.64
N LEU A 71 -1.05 7.02 5.31
CA LEU A 71 -0.68 5.78 4.62
C LEU A 71 -1.89 5.19 3.87
N ALA A 72 -3.09 5.24 4.44
CA ALA A 72 -4.31 4.81 3.76
C ALA A 72 -4.54 5.59 2.46
N ILE A 73 -4.48 6.93 2.54
CA ILE A 73 -4.64 7.82 1.39
C ILE A 73 -3.62 7.45 0.31
N ARG A 74 -2.34 7.35 0.69
CA ARG A 74 -1.26 7.03 -0.25
C ARG A 74 -1.43 5.68 -0.95
N LEU A 75 -1.87 4.65 -0.22
CA LEU A 75 -2.13 3.32 -0.78
C LEU A 75 -3.30 3.32 -1.77
N LEU A 76 -4.33 4.13 -1.52
CA LEU A 76 -5.47 4.29 -2.42
C LEU A 76 -5.08 5.10 -3.67
N GLU A 77 -4.31 6.17 -3.55
CA GLU A 77 -3.74 6.90 -4.70
C GLU A 77 -2.89 5.99 -5.58
N LEU A 78 -2.04 5.15 -4.97
CA LEU A 78 -1.24 4.17 -5.70
C LEU A 78 -2.12 3.12 -6.41
N LEU A 79 -3.25 2.73 -5.81
CA LEU A 79 -4.19 1.80 -6.46
C LEU A 79 -4.80 2.42 -7.72
N GLU A 80 -5.17 3.70 -7.68
CA GLU A 80 -5.70 4.38 -8.86
C GLU A 80 -4.63 4.48 -9.95
N SER A 81 -3.40 4.87 -9.61
CA SER A 81 -2.28 4.85 -10.57
C SER A 81 -2.05 3.46 -11.18
N TYR A 82 -2.13 2.40 -10.37
CA TYR A 82 -1.99 1.02 -10.85
C TYR A 82 -3.12 0.60 -11.82
N ARG A 83 -4.34 1.10 -11.63
CA ARG A 83 -5.48 0.85 -12.53
C ARG A 83 -5.32 1.56 -13.88
N GLU A 84 -4.57 2.66 -13.91
CA GLU A 84 -4.34 3.46 -15.11
C GLU A 84 -3.18 2.96 -15.99
N LEU A 85 -2.42 1.95 -15.56
CA LEU A 85 -1.29 1.37 -16.32
C LEU A 85 -1.69 0.60 -17.60
N GLN A 86 -2.90 0.82 -18.12
CA GLN A 86 -3.47 0.11 -19.28
C GLN A 86 -3.22 0.83 -20.61
#